data_AF-A0A2E9Q9N5-F1
#
_entry.id   AF-A0A2E9Q9N5-F1
#
_cell.length_a   1.000
_cell.length_b   1.000
_cell.length_c   1.000
_cell.angle_alpha   90.00
_cell.angle_beta   90.00
_cell.angle_gamma   90.00
#
_symmetry.space_group_name_H-M   'P 1'
#
loop_
_entity.id
_entity.type
_entity.pdbx_description
1 polymer ?
#
loop_
_entity_poly.entity_id
_entity_poly.type
_entity_poly.pdbx_seq_one_letter_code
_entity_poly.pdbx_strand_id
1 'polypeptide(L)'
;MKRQIQLASVAVLVLFAINACKEGEKIETIGNHTITTKEYERYYEGYVEKTARMANAEKKTLIRFICNPDDIQRTRPELQQVLTMLNPEFNYKQYREMRIIEQRAIQEGFTDRPMVKEILEQVRLDALSKLYMMDKVEENIKISEEQKEARCQQIRQQYGPQAASMTLDDCLSYAEATLKQEIMQREFEAIREEMRERITVDTNENFDKEAFLKSGIPAYNEMRKAGNCYDESMSTTPATEEKPEE
;
A
#
# COMPACT_ATOMS: atom_id res chain seq x y z
N MET A 1 49.78 19.74 -50.13
CA MET A 1 49.91 18.29 -50.39
C MET A 1 49.56 17.56 -49.08
N LYS A 2 48.39 16.91 -48.95
CA LYS A 2 48.18 15.43 -49.00
C LYS A 2 49.32 14.68 -48.26
N ARG A 3 49.12 13.89 -47.19
CA ARG A 3 48.14 12.81 -46.95
C ARG A 3 47.99 12.48 -45.44
N GLN A 4 46.79 12.03 -45.08
CA GLN A 4 46.42 11.27 -43.87
C GLN A 4 47.13 9.91 -43.80
N ILE A 5 47.37 9.39 -42.58
CA ILE A 5 47.06 8.01 -42.18
C ILE A 5 46.61 8.04 -40.72
N GLN A 6 45.33 7.72 -40.48
CA GLN A 6 44.79 7.35 -39.17
C GLN A 6 45.19 5.90 -38.85
N LEU A 7 45.58 5.62 -37.62
CA LEU A 7 45.55 4.27 -37.06
C LEU A 7 44.81 4.32 -35.73
N ALA A 8 43.59 3.80 -35.79
CA ALA A 8 42.76 3.48 -34.65
C ALA A 8 43.46 2.45 -33.76
N SER A 9 43.44 2.67 -32.45
CA SER A 9 43.50 1.59 -31.46
C SER A 9 42.33 1.76 -30.51
N VAL A 10 41.29 1.03 -30.88
CA VAL A 10 40.12 0.70 -30.09
C VAL A 10 40.52 -0.23 -28.94
N ALA A 11 39.80 -0.12 -27.83
CA ALA A 11 39.72 -1.05 -26.69
C ALA A 11 40.86 -1.03 -25.67
N VAL A 12 40.60 -0.40 -24.51
CA VAL A 12 40.28 -1.12 -23.26
C VAL A 12 39.35 -0.21 -22.44
N LEU A 13 38.05 -0.40 -22.59
CA LEU A 13 37.02 0.23 -21.76
C LEU A 13 36.07 -0.86 -21.28
N VAL A 14 36.60 -1.85 -20.56
CA VAL A 14 35.82 -2.81 -19.79
C VAL A 14 36.73 -3.27 -18.66
N LEU A 15 36.49 -2.82 -17.44
CA LEU A 15 36.73 -3.53 -16.17
C LEU A 15 36.32 -2.64 -14.98
N PHE A 16 35.05 -2.24 -14.99
CA PHE A 16 34.29 -1.96 -13.77
C PHE A 16 32.96 -2.72 -13.86
N ALA A 17 33.07 -4.04 -14.01
CA ALA A 17 31.97 -4.97 -13.79
C ALA A 17 32.25 -5.69 -12.47
N ILE A 18 32.14 -4.98 -11.36
CA ILE A 18 32.16 -5.57 -10.02
C ILE A 18 30.93 -5.04 -9.28
N ASN A 19 30.03 -5.96 -8.94
CA ASN A 19 28.85 -5.86 -8.07
C ASN A 19 27.51 -5.38 -8.66
N ALA A 20 27.09 -5.92 -9.80
CA ALA A 20 25.65 -6.01 -10.08
C ALA A 20 25.15 -7.40 -9.68
N CYS A 21 24.34 -7.48 -8.61
CA CYS A 21 23.43 -8.61 -8.41
C CYS A 21 22.80 -8.91 -9.75
N LYS A 22 23.06 -10.09 -10.36
CA LYS A 22 22.63 -10.42 -11.74
C LYS A 22 21.18 -9.97 -11.91
N GLU A 23 20.90 -8.88 -12.63
CA GLU A 23 19.59 -8.21 -12.70
C GLU A 23 18.54 -9.05 -13.46
N GLY A 24 18.85 -10.31 -13.79
CA GLY A 24 18.03 -11.16 -14.64
C GLY A 24 18.25 -10.87 -16.13
N GLU A 25 17.56 -11.62 -16.97
CA GLU A 25 17.45 -11.34 -18.41
C GLU A 25 16.52 -10.17 -18.67
N LYS A 26 16.81 -9.38 -19.70
CA LYS A 26 15.95 -8.30 -20.17
C LYS A 26 14.67 -8.91 -20.78
N ILE A 27 13.51 -8.41 -20.37
CA ILE A 27 12.23 -8.71 -21.01
C ILE A 27 11.96 -7.68 -22.11
N GLU A 28 11.88 -6.39 -21.75
CA GLU A 28 11.67 -5.29 -22.70
C GLU A 28 12.17 -3.94 -22.15
N THR A 29 12.17 -2.91 -22.98
CA THR A 29 12.46 -1.53 -22.58
C THR A 29 11.26 -0.65 -22.92
N ILE A 30 10.82 0.14 -21.96
CA ILE A 30 9.70 1.07 -22.07
C ILE A 30 10.24 2.47 -21.76
N GLY A 31 10.29 3.35 -22.76
CA GLY A 31 10.93 4.65 -22.61
C GLY A 31 12.39 4.50 -22.19
N ASN A 32 12.73 5.04 -21.02
CA ASN A 32 14.09 4.96 -20.46
C ASN A 32 14.22 3.84 -19.40
N HIS A 33 13.17 3.07 -19.13
CA HIS A 33 13.17 1.99 -18.15
C HIS A 33 13.28 0.62 -18.82
N THR A 34 14.17 -0.24 -18.34
CA THR A 34 14.30 -1.62 -18.83
C THR A 34 13.75 -2.58 -17.80
N ILE A 35 12.71 -3.33 -18.20
CA ILE A 35 12.14 -4.39 -17.36
C ILE A 35 12.98 -5.64 -17.51
N THR A 36 13.42 -6.20 -16.39
CA THR A 36 14.12 -7.48 -16.33
C THR A 36 13.25 -8.56 -15.67
N THR A 37 13.63 -9.82 -15.87
CA THR A 37 13.01 -10.98 -15.21
C THR A 37 13.01 -10.84 -13.70
N LYS A 38 14.13 -10.44 -13.07
CA LYS A 38 14.17 -10.26 -11.61
C LYS A 38 13.37 -9.06 -11.11
N GLU A 39 13.27 -8.00 -11.90
CA GLU A 39 12.41 -6.88 -11.55
C GLU A 39 10.95 -7.33 -11.52
N TYR A 40 10.52 -8.05 -12.56
CA TYR A 40 9.16 -8.56 -12.62
C TYR A 40 8.87 -9.61 -11.54
N GLU A 41 9.80 -10.53 -11.26
CA GLU A 41 9.68 -11.49 -10.16
C GLU A 41 9.44 -10.79 -8.81
N ARG A 42 10.25 -9.77 -8.48
CA ARG A 42 10.07 -8.99 -7.25
C ARG A 42 8.72 -8.26 -7.22
N TYR A 43 8.32 -7.67 -8.34
CA TYR A 43 7.01 -7.03 -8.45
C TYR A 43 5.87 -8.02 -8.21
N TYR A 44 5.94 -9.19 -8.86
CA TYR A 44 4.92 -10.23 -8.75
C TYR A 44 4.84 -10.82 -7.33
N GLU A 45 5.99 -11.12 -6.72
CA GLU A 45 6.05 -11.56 -5.32
C GLU A 45 5.44 -10.53 -4.37
N GLY A 46 5.78 -9.24 -4.55
CA GLY A 46 5.20 -8.15 -3.78
C GLY A 46 3.70 -8.00 -4.02
N TYR A 47 3.21 -8.23 -5.25
CA TYR A 47 1.78 -8.22 -5.56
C TYR A 47 1.03 -9.34 -4.85
N VAL A 48 1.57 -10.56 -4.87
CA VAL A 48 0.98 -11.73 -4.17
C VAL A 48 0.95 -11.47 -2.67
N GLU A 49 2.04 -10.96 -2.09
CA GLU A 49 2.14 -10.65 -0.66
C GLU A 49 1.12 -9.57 -0.24
N LYS A 50 1.08 -8.45 -0.98
CA LYS A 50 0.09 -7.39 -0.77
C LYS A 50 -1.33 -7.94 -0.80
N THR A 51 -1.61 -8.81 -1.76
CA THR A 51 -2.93 -9.41 -1.93
C THR A 51 -3.29 -10.33 -0.77
N ALA A 52 -2.35 -11.16 -0.30
CA ALA A 52 -2.53 -12.03 0.86
C ALA A 52 -2.92 -11.23 2.10
N ARG A 53 -2.13 -10.19 2.39
CA ARG A 53 -2.36 -9.29 3.52
C ARG A 53 -3.72 -8.60 3.40
N MET A 54 -4.02 -7.96 2.27
CA MET A 54 -5.29 -7.23 2.08
C MET A 54 -6.52 -8.16 2.13
N ALA A 55 -6.41 -9.39 1.67
CA ALA A 55 -7.47 -10.39 1.76
C ALA A 55 -7.54 -11.10 3.12
N ASN A 56 -6.62 -10.80 4.04
CA ASN A 56 -6.41 -11.49 5.32
C ASN A 56 -6.41 -13.02 5.14
N ALA A 57 -5.76 -13.48 4.08
CA ALA A 57 -5.70 -14.87 3.66
C ALA A 57 -4.25 -15.34 3.73
N GLU A 58 -4.04 -16.59 4.15
CA GLU A 58 -2.72 -17.18 4.03
C GLU A 58 -2.29 -17.22 2.56
N LYS A 59 -1.00 -16.96 2.30
CA LYS A 59 -0.43 -17.05 0.96
C LYS A 59 -0.67 -18.41 0.31
N LYS A 60 -0.63 -19.51 1.09
CA LYS A 60 -0.94 -20.87 0.61
C LYS A 60 -2.38 -21.00 0.12
N THR A 61 -3.32 -20.31 0.78
CA THR A 61 -4.74 -20.29 0.42
C THR A 61 -4.92 -19.54 -0.90
N LEU A 62 -4.25 -18.41 -1.09
CA LEU A 62 -4.24 -17.71 -2.39
C LEU A 62 -3.60 -18.56 -3.50
N ILE A 63 -2.47 -19.21 -3.24
CA ILE A 63 -1.80 -20.10 -4.21
C ILE A 63 -2.72 -21.25 -4.62
N ARG A 64 -3.42 -21.88 -3.67
CA ARG A 64 -4.42 -22.93 -3.98
C ARG A 64 -5.47 -22.43 -4.96
N PHE A 65 -5.89 -21.18 -4.83
CA PHE A 65 -6.89 -20.58 -5.72
C PHE A 65 -6.34 -20.19 -7.09
N ILE A 66 -5.04 -19.88 -7.22
CA ILE A 66 -4.38 -19.77 -8.52
C ILE A 66 -4.50 -21.09 -9.29
N CYS A 67 -4.31 -22.21 -8.59
CA CYS A 67 -4.34 -23.54 -9.18
C CYS A 67 -5.76 -24.11 -9.35
N ASN A 68 -6.75 -23.62 -8.59
CA ASN A 68 -8.13 -24.12 -8.58
C ASN A 68 -9.13 -22.94 -8.56
N PRO A 69 -9.27 -22.18 -9.66
CA PRO A 69 -10.08 -20.96 -9.69
C PRO A 69 -11.59 -21.19 -9.49
N ASP A 70 -12.10 -22.39 -9.82
CA ASP A 70 -13.51 -22.76 -9.67
C ASP A 70 -13.92 -22.92 -8.19
N ASP A 71 -12.97 -23.18 -7.29
CA ASP A 71 -13.25 -23.27 -5.86
C ASP A 71 -13.59 -21.91 -5.26
N ILE A 72 -12.96 -20.83 -5.75
CA ILE A 72 -13.27 -19.47 -5.28
C ILE A 72 -14.63 -18.97 -5.72
N GLN A 73 -15.07 -19.31 -6.95
CA GLN A 73 -16.36 -18.82 -7.45
C GLN A 73 -17.51 -19.23 -6.54
N ARG A 74 -17.35 -20.34 -5.81
CA ARG A 74 -18.33 -20.84 -4.84
C ARG A 74 -18.17 -20.25 -3.44
N THR A 75 -16.96 -19.84 -3.03
CA THR A 75 -16.66 -19.49 -1.63
C THR A 75 -16.34 -18.01 -1.39
N ARG A 76 -15.84 -17.27 -2.39
CA ARG A 76 -15.33 -15.88 -2.27
C ARG A 76 -15.47 -15.08 -3.58
N PRO A 77 -16.69 -14.84 -4.11
CA PRO A 77 -16.88 -14.15 -5.40
C PRO A 77 -16.24 -12.75 -5.45
N GLU A 78 -16.10 -12.08 -4.31
CA GLU A 78 -15.43 -10.77 -4.16
C GLU A 78 -13.94 -10.81 -4.53
N LEU A 79 -13.30 -11.98 -4.49
CA LEU A 79 -11.88 -12.15 -4.83
C LEU A 79 -11.65 -12.46 -6.32
N GLN A 80 -12.70 -12.51 -7.14
CA GLN A 80 -12.57 -12.93 -8.55
C GLN A 80 -11.63 -12.02 -9.36
N GLN A 81 -11.74 -10.70 -9.20
CA GLN A 81 -10.86 -9.75 -9.90
C GLN A 81 -9.40 -9.90 -9.44
N VAL A 82 -9.22 -10.19 -8.15
CA VAL A 82 -7.91 -10.41 -7.55
C VAL A 82 -7.25 -11.67 -8.12
N LEU A 83 -8.01 -12.74 -8.34
CA LEU A 83 -7.48 -13.98 -8.93
C LEU A 83 -6.98 -13.82 -10.35
N THR A 84 -7.70 -13.06 -11.18
CA THR A 84 -7.24 -12.79 -12.55
C THR A 84 -5.87 -12.12 -12.55
N MET A 85 -5.60 -11.27 -11.56
CA MET A 85 -4.31 -10.62 -11.36
C MET A 85 -3.24 -11.51 -10.74
N LEU A 86 -3.58 -12.70 -10.21
CA LEU A 86 -2.60 -13.68 -9.78
C LEU A 86 -2.08 -14.52 -10.96
N ASN A 87 -2.77 -14.55 -12.11
CA ASN A 87 -2.20 -15.14 -13.32
C ASN A 87 -1.00 -14.29 -13.77
N PRO A 88 0.22 -14.86 -13.90
CA PRO A 88 1.42 -14.09 -14.19
C PRO A 88 1.39 -13.42 -15.57
N GLU A 89 0.80 -14.04 -16.59
CA GLU A 89 0.70 -13.42 -17.91
C GLU A 89 -0.21 -12.18 -17.88
N PHE A 90 -1.37 -12.29 -17.23
CA PHE A 90 -2.28 -11.16 -17.08
C PHE A 90 -1.69 -10.06 -16.20
N ASN A 91 -1.06 -10.45 -15.08
CA ASN A 91 -0.37 -9.55 -14.17
C ASN A 91 0.75 -8.77 -14.88
N TYR A 92 1.59 -9.46 -15.66
CA TYR A 92 2.65 -8.83 -16.44
C TYR A 92 2.09 -7.80 -17.42
N LYS A 93 0.99 -8.10 -18.13
CA LYS A 93 0.34 -7.14 -19.03
C LYS A 93 -0.06 -5.86 -18.28
N GLN A 94 -0.69 -5.98 -17.11
CA GLN A 94 -1.06 -4.81 -16.30
C GLN A 94 0.15 -4.04 -15.78
N TYR A 95 1.16 -4.75 -15.28
CA TYR A 95 2.42 -4.17 -14.83
C TYR A 95 3.12 -3.37 -15.94
N ARG A 96 3.17 -3.95 -17.14
CA ARG A 96 3.70 -3.32 -18.34
C ARG A 96 2.94 -2.04 -18.71
N GLU A 97 1.61 -2.06 -18.71
CA GLU A 97 0.81 -0.86 -18.98
C GLU A 97 1.03 0.25 -17.94
N MET A 98 1.14 -0.11 -16.65
CA MET A 98 1.49 0.85 -15.60
C MET A 98 2.87 1.49 -15.83
N ARG A 99 3.86 0.69 -16.27
CA ARG A 99 5.19 1.21 -16.63
C ARG A 99 5.13 2.16 -17.83
N ILE A 100 4.30 1.89 -18.84
CA ILE A 100 4.12 2.80 -19.99
C ILE A 100 3.57 4.15 -19.51
N ILE A 101 2.51 4.12 -18.69
CA ILE A 101 1.88 5.33 -18.16
C ILE A 101 2.86 6.12 -17.29
N GLU A 102 3.59 5.46 -16.40
CA GLU A 102 4.61 6.08 -15.56
C GLU A 102 5.68 6.78 -16.40
N GLN A 103 6.23 6.10 -17.41
CA GLN A 103 7.25 6.70 -18.28
C GLN A 103 6.72 7.92 -19.02
N ARG A 104 5.45 7.89 -19.45
CA ARG A 104 4.82 9.05 -20.07
C ARG A 104 4.64 10.20 -19.07
N ALA A 105 4.18 9.90 -17.86
CA ALA A 105 4.01 10.89 -16.79
C ALA A 105 5.33 11.57 -16.41
N ILE A 106 6.44 10.82 -16.37
CA ILE A 106 7.78 11.34 -16.14
C ILE A 106 8.20 12.28 -17.29
N GLN A 107 8.02 11.86 -18.54
CA GLN A 107 8.38 12.69 -19.71
C GLN A 107 7.62 14.02 -19.75
N GLU A 108 6.37 14.03 -19.29
CA GLU A 108 5.53 15.24 -19.23
C GLU A 108 5.73 16.07 -17.96
N GLY A 109 6.64 15.67 -17.06
CA GLY A 109 6.86 16.34 -15.77
C GLY A 109 5.66 16.28 -14.83
N PHE A 110 4.72 15.34 -15.06
CA PHE A 110 3.53 15.18 -14.21
C PHE A 110 3.93 14.77 -12.79
N THR A 111 4.91 13.88 -12.67
CA THR A 111 5.45 13.41 -11.38
C THR A 111 6.14 14.51 -10.57
N ASP A 112 6.54 15.61 -11.22
CA ASP A 112 7.24 16.71 -10.57
C ASP A 112 6.34 17.78 -9.97
N ARG A 113 5.04 17.75 -10.30
CA ARG A 113 4.05 18.70 -9.80
C ARG A 113 3.97 18.62 -8.26
N PRO A 114 4.02 19.75 -7.53
CA PRO A 114 4.01 19.74 -6.06
C PRO A 114 2.84 18.93 -5.47
N MET A 115 1.62 19.15 -5.96
CA MET A 115 0.44 18.41 -5.49
C MET A 115 0.54 16.89 -5.72
N VAL A 116 1.17 16.45 -6.82
CA VAL A 116 1.37 15.02 -7.09
C VAL A 116 2.33 14.42 -6.08
N LYS A 117 3.41 15.13 -5.74
CA LYS A 117 4.36 14.70 -4.69
C LYS A 117 3.69 14.59 -3.33
N GLU A 118 2.86 15.57 -2.95
CA GLU A 118 2.09 15.53 -1.70
C GLU A 118 1.12 14.34 -1.64
N ILE A 119 0.40 14.07 -2.74
CA ILE A 119 -0.52 12.91 -2.82
C ILE A 119 0.27 11.60 -2.70
N LEU A 120 1.39 11.46 -3.41
CA LEU A 120 2.21 10.25 -3.36
C LEU A 120 2.79 10.02 -1.96
N GLU A 121 3.18 11.10 -1.25
CA GLU A 121 3.65 11.00 0.12
C GLU A 121 2.54 10.55 1.07
N GLN A 122 1.32 11.09 0.94
CA GLN A 122 0.18 10.61 1.71
C GLN A 122 -0.12 9.13 1.46
N VAL A 123 -0.10 8.69 0.20
CA VAL A 123 -0.28 7.28 -0.17
C VAL A 123 0.83 6.41 0.43
N ARG A 124 2.08 6.87 0.40
CA ARG A 124 3.23 6.16 1.00
C ARG A 124 3.05 5.99 2.50
N LEU A 125 2.67 7.05 3.22
CA LEU A 125 2.47 7.04 4.67
C LEU A 125 1.30 6.15 5.08
N ASP A 126 0.16 6.23 4.37
CA ASP A 126 -1.00 5.38 4.60
C ASP A 126 -0.67 3.90 4.35
N ALA A 127 -0.02 3.57 3.23
CA ALA A 127 0.38 2.20 2.92
C ALA A 127 1.37 1.64 3.94
N LEU A 128 2.41 2.41 4.30
CA LEU A 128 3.43 1.99 5.25
C LEU A 128 2.83 1.75 6.64
N SER A 129 2.00 2.67 7.14
CA SER A 129 1.38 2.55 8.46
C SER A 129 0.47 1.32 8.54
N LYS A 130 -0.36 1.07 7.52
CA LYS A 130 -1.21 -0.12 7.46
C LYS A 130 -0.40 -1.41 7.40
N LEU A 131 0.58 -1.50 6.49
CA LEU A 131 1.38 -2.70 6.32
C LEU A 131 2.16 -3.06 7.59
N TYR A 132 2.76 -2.06 8.24
CA TYR A 132 3.53 -2.27 9.47
C TYR A 132 2.62 -2.65 10.65
N MET A 133 1.43 -2.04 10.77
CA MET A 133 0.46 -2.45 11.79
C MET A 133 0.00 -3.89 11.60
N MET A 134 -0.31 -4.30 10.37
CA MET A 134 -0.69 -5.67 10.07
C MET A 134 0.44 -6.65 10.43
N ASP A 135 1.68 -6.29 10.15
CA ASP A 135 2.86 -7.08 10.52
C ASP A 135 2.95 -7.30 12.04
N LYS A 136 2.81 -6.23 12.83
CA LYS A 136 2.84 -6.30 14.30
C LYS A 136 1.67 -7.09 14.88
N VAL A 137 0.50 -6.95 14.27
CA VAL A 137 -0.71 -7.72 14.61
C VAL A 137 -0.49 -9.20 14.34
N GLU A 138 0.07 -9.58 13.19
CA GLU A 138 0.39 -10.98 12.85
C GLU A 138 1.43 -11.59 13.79
N GLU A 139 2.46 -10.83 14.19
CA GLU A 139 3.48 -11.28 15.15
C GLU A 139 2.90 -11.55 16.55
N ASN A 140 1.95 -10.73 16.99
CA ASN A 140 1.41 -10.77 18.36
C ASN A 140 0.19 -11.68 18.52
N ILE A 141 -0.60 -11.89 17.46
CA ILE A 141 -1.85 -12.65 17.54
C ILE A 141 -1.59 -14.15 17.30
N LYS A 142 -1.77 -14.94 18.35
CA LYS A 142 -1.79 -16.41 18.27
C LYS A 142 -3.23 -16.91 18.38
N ILE A 143 -3.82 -17.29 17.26
CA ILE A 143 -5.13 -17.95 17.23
C ILE A 143 -4.91 -19.46 17.32
N SER A 144 -5.39 -20.06 18.41
CA SER A 144 -5.37 -21.51 18.59
C SER A 144 -6.36 -22.21 17.66
N GLU A 145 -6.10 -23.49 17.34
CA GLU A 145 -7.01 -24.30 16.52
C GLU A 145 -8.40 -24.41 17.16
N GLU A 146 -8.49 -24.52 18.50
CA GLU A 146 -9.77 -24.52 19.23
C GLU A 146 -10.60 -23.26 18.96
N GLN A 147 -9.96 -22.08 18.92
CA GLN A 147 -10.64 -20.83 18.59
C GLN A 147 -11.13 -20.80 17.14
N LYS A 148 -10.35 -21.35 16.19
CA LYS A 148 -10.76 -21.46 14.78
C LYS A 148 -11.95 -22.39 14.63
N GLU A 149 -11.92 -23.55 15.28
CA GLU A 149 -13.00 -24.53 15.26
C GLU A 149 -14.29 -23.96 15.86
N ALA A 150 -14.21 -23.34 17.04
CA ALA A 150 -15.36 -22.72 17.69
C ALA A 150 -15.97 -21.62 16.82
N ARG A 151 -15.14 -20.77 16.23
CA ARG A 151 -15.62 -19.71 15.34
C ARG A 151 -16.18 -20.26 14.03
N CYS A 152 -15.58 -21.29 13.44
CA CYS A 152 -16.11 -21.98 12.27
C CYS A 152 -17.50 -22.57 12.55
N GLN A 153 -17.72 -23.17 13.73
CA GLN A 153 -19.03 -23.66 14.14
C GLN A 153 -20.05 -22.52 14.26
N GLN A 154 -19.66 -21.38 14.85
CA GLN A 154 -20.53 -20.19 14.94
C GLN A 154 -20.91 -19.66 13.56
N ILE A 155 -19.96 -19.55 12.63
CA ILE A 155 -20.20 -19.12 11.24
C ILE A 155 -21.21 -20.07 10.57
N ARG A 156 -21.01 -21.39 10.70
CA ARG A 156 -21.92 -22.39 10.14
C ARG A 156 -23.33 -22.30 10.71
N GLN A 157 -23.46 -21.98 12.00
CA GLN A 157 -24.77 -21.75 12.63
C GLN A 157 -25.41 -20.44 12.17
N GLN A 158 -24.64 -19.37 12.03
CA GLN A 158 -25.12 -18.04 11.65
C GLN A 158 -25.62 -17.97 10.20
N TYR A 159 -24.88 -18.59 9.27
CA TYR A 159 -25.20 -18.56 7.83
C TYR A 159 -25.97 -19.79 7.34
N GLY A 160 -26.15 -20.80 8.20
CA GLY A 160 -27.00 -21.96 7.94
C GLY A 160 -26.72 -22.64 6.58
N PRO A 161 -27.72 -22.79 5.69
CA PRO A 161 -27.54 -23.44 4.39
C PRO A 161 -26.47 -22.81 3.48
N GLN A 162 -26.17 -21.51 3.64
CA GLN A 162 -25.16 -20.82 2.83
C GLN A 162 -23.73 -21.19 3.23
N ALA A 163 -23.50 -21.57 4.49
CA ALA A 163 -22.21 -22.08 4.95
C ALA A 163 -22.05 -23.59 4.77
N ALA A 164 -23.11 -24.31 4.38
CA ALA A 164 -23.08 -25.76 4.19
C ALA A 164 -22.25 -26.19 2.96
N SER A 165 -22.01 -25.28 2.01
CA SER A 165 -21.14 -25.52 0.85
C SER A 165 -19.66 -25.31 1.13
N MET A 166 -19.29 -24.73 2.28
CA MET A 166 -17.88 -24.50 2.63
C MET A 166 -17.22 -25.77 3.16
N THR A 167 -16.05 -26.09 2.63
CA THR A 167 -15.20 -27.16 3.19
C THR A 167 -14.79 -26.81 4.63
N LEU A 168 -14.32 -27.80 5.39
CA LEU A 168 -13.81 -27.55 6.75
C LEU A 168 -12.63 -26.56 6.72
N ASP A 169 -11.68 -26.77 5.81
CA ASP A 169 -10.51 -25.91 5.65
C ASP A 169 -10.90 -24.47 5.29
N ASP A 170 -11.87 -24.28 4.41
CA ASP A 170 -12.35 -22.94 4.04
C ASP A 170 -13.03 -22.24 5.23
N CYS A 171 -13.76 -23.02 6.04
CA CYS A 171 -14.39 -22.52 7.25
C CYS A 171 -13.39 -22.15 8.33
N LEU A 172 -12.35 -22.94 8.54
CA LEU A 172 -11.27 -22.64 9.47
C LEU A 172 -10.45 -21.42 9.01
N SER A 173 -10.14 -21.33 7.71
CA SER A 173 -9.43 -20.18 7.15
C SER A 173 -10.26 -18.89 7.25
N TYR A 174 -11.57 -18.96 6.98
CA TYR A 174 -12.45 -17.81 7.14
C TYR A 174 -12.60 -17.42 8.62
N ALA A 175 -12.74 -18.40 9.52
CA ALA A 175 -12.80 -18.18 10.96
C ALA A 175 -11.53 -17.50 11.49
N GLU A 176 -10.35 -17.95 11.07
CA GLU A 176 -9.08 -17.32 11.43
C GLU A 176 -9.01 -15.87 10.93
N ALA A 177 -9.41 -15.61 9.69
CA ALA A 177 -9.44 -14.26 9.15
C ALA A 177 -10.38 -13.33 9.95
N THR A 178 -11.60 -13.79 10.26
CA THR A 178 -12.54 -13.02 11.09
C THR A 178 -11.98 -12.74 12.47
N LEU A 179 -11.39 -13.74 13.14
CA LEU A 179 -10.77 -13.57 14.45
C LEU A 179 -9.60 -12.58 14.41
N LYS A 180 -8.73 -12.68 13.40
CA LYS A 180 -7.63 -11.72 13.21
C LYS A 180 -8.15 -10.30 13.08
N GLN A 181 -9.22 -10.08 12.32
CA GLN A 181 -9.80 -8.75 12.15
C GLN A 181 -10.41 -8.20 13.45
N GLU A 182 -11.12 -9.03 14.21
CA GLU A 182 -11.68 -8.62 15.51
C GLU A 182 -10.60 -8.30 16.54
N ILE A 183 -9.58 -9.15 16.62
CA ILE A 183 -8.45 -8.93 17.53
C ILE A 183 -7.68 -7.68 17.10
N MET A 184 -7.44 -7.50 15.81
CA MET A 184 -6.84 -6.28 15.27
C MET A 184 -7.62 -5.03 15.69
N GLN A 185 -8.95 -5.02 15.56
CA GLN A 185 -9.77 -3.87 15.98
C GLN A 185 -9.69 -3.62 17.49
N ARG A 186 -9.65 -4.69 18.30
CA ARG A 186 -9.57 -4.58 19.77
C ARG A 186 -8.20 -4.11 20.25
N GLU A 187 -7.13 -4.61 19.63
CA GLU A 187 -5.74 -4.40 20.08
C GLU A 187 -5.04 -3.26 19.33
N PHE A 188 -5.69 -2.68 18.32
CA PHE A 188 -5.15 -1.59 17.50
C PHE A 188 -4.54 -0.47 18.33
N GLU A 189 -5.29 0.02 19.32
CA GLU A 189 -4.85 1.14 20.16
C GLU A 189 -3.67 0.74 21.05
N ALA A 190 -3.68 -0.46 21.64
CA ALA A 190 -2.59 -0.93 22.50
C ALA A 190 -1.27 -1.08 21.72
N ILE A 191 -1.32 -1.67 20.52
CA ILE A 191 -0.15 -1.77 19.63
C ILE A 191 0.32 -0.37 19.21
N ARG A 192 -0.60 0.56 18.95
CA ARG A 192 -0.24 1.94 18.62
C ARG A 192 0.49 2.65 19.75
N GLU A 193 0.02 2.50 20.98
CA GLU A 193 0.68 3.12 22.14
C GLU A 193 2.05 2.49 22.40
N GLU A 194 2.22 1.16 22.27
CA GLU A 194 3.55 0.52 22.36
C GLU A 194 4.55 1.10 21.34
N MET A 195 4.10 1.32 20.10
CA MET A 195 4.95 1.95 19.08
C MET A 195 5.33 3.40 19.43
N ARG A 196 4.42 4.14 20.07
CA ARG A 196 4.67 5.54 20.49
C ARG A 196 5.69 5.61 21.62
N GLU A 197 5.65 4.70 22.58
CA GLU A 197 6.60 4.69 23.71
C GLU A 197 8.07 4.62 23.27
N ARG A 198 8.33 4.14 22.05
CA ARG A 198 9.68 4.01 21.48
C ARG A 198 10.11 5.17 20.58
N ILE A 199 9.27 6.19 20.41
CA ILE A 199 9.52 7.35 19.56
C ILE A 199 9.41 8.63 20.39
N THR A 200 10.48 9.43 20.40
CA THR A 200 10.43 10.77 20.99
C THR A 200 9.62 11.70 20.10
N VAL A 201 8.57 12.29 20.65
CA VAL A 201 7.80 13.36 20.01
C VAL A 201 8.18 14.68 20.66
N ASP A 202 8.91 15.51 19.92
CA ASP A 202 9.26 16.87 20.35
C ASP A 202 8.11 17.82 20.01
N THR A 203 7.52 18.45 21.04
CA THR A 203 6.36 19.32 20.90
C THR A 203 6.72 20.76 21.20
N ASN A 204 6.42 21.68 20.27
CA ASN A 204 6.53 23.10 20.50
C ASN A 204 5.36 23.60 21.38
N GLU A 205 5.61 23.81 22.67
CA GLU A 205 4.61 24.29 23.63
C GLU A 205 4.07 25.69 23.32
N ASN A 206 4.81 26.50 22.54
CA ASN A 206 4.38 27.84 22.16
C ASN A 206 3.45 27.86 20.94
N PHE A 207 3.22 26.71 20.30
CA PHE A 207 2.33 26.60 19.16
C PHE A 207 0.94 26.12 19.58
N ASP A 208 -0.08 26.96 19.38
CA ASP A 208 -1.47 26.57 19.62
C ASP A 208 -1.97 25.62 18.50
N LYS A 209 -1.67 24.34 18.70
CA LYS A 209 -2.08 23.26 17.82
C LYS A 209 -3.60 23.17 17.69
N GLU A 210 -4.34 23.39 18.78
CA GLU A 210 -5.80 23.26 18.73
C GLU A 210 -6.44 24.36 17.90
N ALA A 211 -6.03 25.61 18.10
CA ALA A 211 -6.49 26.73 17.28
C ALA A 211 -6.13 26.53 15.81
N PHE A 212 -4.90 26.11 15.52
CA PHE A 212 -4.48 25.84 14.14
C PHE A 212 -5.33 24.76 13.46
N LEU A 213 -5.61 23.65 14.13
CA LEU A 213 -6.43 22.56 13.57
C LEU A 213 -7.91 22.96 13.41
N LYS A 214 -8.43 23.85 14.27
CA LYS A 214 -9.83 24.32 14.21
C LYS A 214 -10.06 25.35 13.11
N SER A 215 -9.15 26.32 12.95
CA SER A 215 -9.35 27.46 12.06
C SER A 215 -8.10 27.95 11.33
N GLY A 216 -6.91 27.42 11.62
CA GLY A 216 -5.65 27.84 11.00
C GLY A 216 -5.34 27.22 9.64
N ILE A 217 -6.14 26.25 9.16
CA ILE A 217 -5.94 25.58 7.87
C ILE A 217 -6.80 26.26 6.79
N PRO A 218 -6.23 27.07 5.86
CA PRO A 218 -7.02 27.84 4.90
C PRO A 218 -7.91 26.96 4.00
N ALA A 219 -7.35 25.85 3.48
CA ALA A 219 -8.09 24.93 2.62
C ALA A 219 -9.31 24.32 3.31
N TYR A 220 -9.22 24.00 4.61
CA TYR A 220 -10.35 23.48 5.37
C TYR A 220 -11.44 24.54 5.57
N ASN A 221 -11.05 25.78 5.84
CA ASN A 221 -12.01 26.89 5.96
C ASN A 221 -12.73 27.17 4.64
N GLU A 222 -12.02 27.13 3.51
CA GLU A 222 -12.63 27.24 2.18
C GLU A 222 -13.63 26.11 1.93
N MET A 223 -13.27 24.87 2.24
CA MET A 223 -14.17 23.72 2.13
C MET A 223 -15.42 23.87 3.02
N ARG A 224 -15.27 24.34 4.26
CA ARG A 224 -16.40 24.60 5.17
C ARG A 224 -17.35 25.68 4.63
N LYS A 225 -16.80 26.75 4.04
CA LYS A 225 -17.59 27.80 3.39
C LYS A 225 -18.36 27.24 2.20
N ALA A 226 -17.67 26.50 1.32
CA ALA A 226 -18.31 25.87 0.16
C ALA A 226 -19.41 24.86 0.55
N GLY A 227 -19.21 24.16 1.67
CA GLY A 227 -20.16 23.18 2.20
C GLY A 227 -21.26 23.74 3.13
N ASN A 228 -21.39 25.06 3.30
CA ASN A 228 -22.33 25.70 4.24
C ASN A 228 -22.25 25.17 5.69
N CYS A 229 -21.07 24.75 6.13
CA CYS A 229 -20.80 24.19 7.47
C CYS A 229 -20.13 25.22 8.39
N TYR A 230 -20.38 26.52 8.17
CA TYR A 230 -19.77 27.60 8.93
C TYR A 230 -20.56 27.87 10.22
N ASP A 231 -19.88 27.79 11.36
CA ASP A 231 -20.39 28.23 12.65
C ASP A 231 -19.68 29.56 12.96
N GLU A 232 -20.43 30.66 13.03
CA GLU A 232 -19.90 32.02 13.22
C GLU A 232 -19.14 32.18 14.55
N SER A 233 -19.34 31.25 15.51
CA SER A 233 -18.71 31.29 16.82
C SER A 233 -17.20 30.99 16.85
N MET A 234 -16.59 30.59 15.71
CA MET A 234 -15.17 30.21 15.64
C MET A 234 -14.26 31.20 14.90
N SER A 235 -14.76 32.37 14.51
CA SER A 235 -13.96 33.42 13.86
C SER A 235 -13.27 34.31 14.91
N THR A 236 -12.26 33.79 15.61
CA THR A 236 -11.32 34.64 16.34
C THR A 236 -10.24 35.15 15.39
N THR A 237 -10.54 36.25 14.72
CA THR A 237 -9.52 37.13 14.13
C THR A 237 -8.70 37.70 15.28
N PRO A 238 -7.36 37.59 15.32
CA PRO A 238 -6.57 38.36 16.27
C PRO A 238 -6.75 39.84 15.92
N ALA A 239 -7.27 40.62 16.85
CA ALA A 239 -7.33 42.06 16.73
C ALA A 239 -5.89 42.60 16.64
N THR A 240 -5.51 43.11 15.49
CA THR A 240 -4.34 43.99 15.38
C THR A 240 -4.70 45.27 16.15
N GLU A 241 -4.14 45.44 17.35
CA GLU A 241 -4.19 46.70 18.09
C GLU A 241 -3.50 47.78 17.26
N GLU A 242 -4.30 48.64 16.63
CA GLU A 242 -3.86 49.89 16.04
C GLU A 242 -3.60 50.86 17.20
N LYS A 243 -2.33 51.22 17.40
CA LYS A 243 -1.90 52.16 18.44
C LYS A 243 -2.28 53.58 17.99
N PRO A 244 -2.87 54.44 18.85
CA PRO A 244 -3.17 55.82 18.48
C PRO A 244 -1.88 56.63 18.41
N GLU A 245 -1.66 57.35 17.30
CA GLU A 245 -0.69 58.44 17.23
C GLU A 245 -1.30 59.71 17.86
N GLU A 246 -0.63 60.25 18.88
CA GLU A 246 -0.71 61.66 19.30
C GLU A 246 0.33 62.49 18.51
#